data_AF-A0AA88A4K1-F1
#
_entry.id   AF-A0AA88A4K1-F1
#
_cell.length_a   1.000
_cell.length_b   1.000
_cell.length_c   1.000
_cell.angle_alpha   90.00
_cell.angle_beta   90.00
_cell.angle_gamma   90.00
#
_symmetry.space_group_name_H-M   'P 1'
#
loop_
_entity.id
_entity.type
_entity.pdbx_description
1 polymer ?
#
loop_
_entity_poly.entity_id
_entity_poly.type
_entity_poly.pdbx_seq_one_letter_code
_entity_poly.pdbx_strand_id
1 'polypeptide(L)'
;MGYSDQHHEATDGLLKLFTQANHDLMLVQHKLEKEFQQVYPNNANPMRLVSRIKKIQEDLWALKEQCRELLSAKQDLIDKARTVIVGNRSMIQRMQTSMGVVPLSDDSSDSAFASFNQIIDEWTVQVRSRTGDVSNGSDPEDVNKLLFSAIVQSN
;
A
#
# COMPACT_ATOMS: atom_id res chain seq x y z
N MET A 1 -85.27 2.70 -3.88
CA MET A 1 -84.18 3.40 -4.60
C MET A 1 -83.67 4.49 -3.69
N GLY A 2 -82.41 4.44 -3.28
CA GLY A 2 -81.81 5.38 -2.33
C GLY A 2 -80.65 4.73 -1.59
N TYR A 3 -79.53 4.53 -2.30
CA TYR A 3 -78.27 4.21 -1.65
C TYR A 3 -77.78 5.50 -0.97
N SER A 4 -77.86 5.53 0.36
CA SER A 4 -77.39 6.64 1.17
C SER A 4 -75.87 6.60 1.25
N ASP A 5 -75.24 7.46 0.47
CA ASP A 5 -73.81 7.69 0.43
C ASP A 5 -73.36 8.40 1.73
N GLN A 6 -73.11 7.61 2.78
CA GLN A 6 -72.49 8.07 4.04
C GLN A 6 -70.97 8.16 3.81
N HIS A 7 -70.54 9.14 3.01
CA HIS A 7 -69.15 9.59 3.02
C HIS A 7 -68.84 10.17 4.42
N HIS A 8 -68.04 9.45 5.20
CA HIS A 8 -67.64 9.86 6.54
C HIS A 8 -66.64 11.02 6.44
N GLU A 9 -66.99 12.20 6.96
CA GLU A 9 -66.10 13.37 7.03
C GLU A 9 -64.71 13.04 7.63
N ALA A 10 -64.67 12.10 8.58
CA ALA A 10 -63.44 11.58 9.16
C ALA A 10 -62.58 10.78 8.16
N THR A 11 -63.20 10.03 7.24
CA THR A 11 -62.48 9.30 6.18
C THR A 11 -61.97 10.25 5.10
N ASP A 12 -62.72 11.32 4.80
CA ASP A 12 -62.28 12.36 3.86
C ASP A 12 -61.12 13.20 4.43
N GLY A 13 -61.18 13.52 5.74
CA GLY A 13 -60.08 14.15 6.45
C GLY A 13 -58.81 13.29 6.46
N LEU A 14 -58.96 11.99 6.68
CA LEU A 14 -57.85 11.03 6.61
C LEU A 14 -57.26 10.93 5.20
N LEU A 15 -58.10 10.88 4.17
CA LEU A 15 -57.68 10.88 2.77
C LEU A 15 -56.88 12.14 2.41
N LYS A 16 -57.33 13.30 2.90
CA LYS A 16 -56.62 14.58 2.72
C LYS A 16 -55.26 14.58 3.40
N LEU A 17 -55.16 14.07 4.63
CA LEU A 17 -53.89 13.95 5.35
C LEU A 17 -52.92 13.00 4.64
N PHE A 18 -53.38 11.85 4.16
CA PHE A 18 -52.53 10.94 3.38
C PHE A 18 -52.07 11.56 2.07
N THR A 19 -52.95 12.28 1.39
CA THR A 19 -52.61 12.99 0.14
C THR A 19 -51.56 14.05 0.39
N GLN A 20 -51.70 14.82 1.47
CA GLN A 20 -50.72 15.82 1.89
C GLN A 20 -49.39 15.16 2.27
N ALA A 21 -49.40 14.13 3.11
CA ALA A 21 -48.19 13.42 3.51
C ALA A 21 -47.47 12.81 2.30
N ASN A 22 -48.20 12.26 1.34
CA ASN A 22 -47.63 11.74 0.09
C ASN A 22 -47.00 12.86 -0.75
N HIS A 23 -47.65 14.02 -0.83
CA HIS A 23 -47.08 15.18 -1.51
C HIS A 23 -45.79 15.68 -0.83
N ASP A 24 -45.80 15.77 0.50
CA ASP A 24 -44.64 16.18 1.29
C ASP A 24 -43.47 15.19 1.10
N LEU A 25 -43.74 13.88 1.12
CA LEU A 25 -42.73 12.85 0.83
C LEU A 25 -42.15 12.96 -0.58
N MET A 26 -42.99 13.22 -1.58
CA MET A 26 -42.53 13.45 -2.96
C MET A 26 -41.64 14.68 -3.07
N LEU A 27 -41.96 15.76 -2.36
CA LEU A 27 -41.16 16.98 -2.34
C LEU A 27 -39.79 16.72 -1.69
N VAL A 28 -39.77 16.00 -0.56
CA VAL A 28 -38.53 15.57 0.11
C VAL A 28 -37.69 14.71 -0.82
N GLN A 29 -38.29 13.70 -1.47
CA GLN A 29 -37.59 12.83 -2.42
C GLN A 29 -36.95 13.64 -3.55
N HIS A 30 -37.70 14.56 -4.17
CA HIS A 30 -37.18 15.37 -5.27
C HIS A 30 -36.03 16.27 -4.85
N LYS A 31 -36.12 16.86 -3.64
CA LYS A 31 -35.05 17.70 -3.09
C LYS A 31 -33.78 16.88 -2.82
N LEU A 32 -33.92 15.70 -2.22
CA LEU A 32 -32.79 14.78 -1.96
C LEU A 32 -32.12 14.34 -3.26
N GLU A 33 -32.89 14.02 -4.30
CA GLU A 33 -32.34 13.62 -5.60
C GLU A 33 -31.55 14.78 -6.24
N LYS A 34 -32.08 16.01 -6.18
CA LYS A 34 -31.39 17.20 -6.70
C LYS A 34 -30.10 17.49 -5.94
N GLU A 35 -30.12 17.40 -4.62
CA GLU A 35 -28.92 17.57 -3.78
C GLU A 35 -27.90 16.47 -4.06
N PHE A 36 -28.33 15.21 -4.22
CA PHE A 36 -27.47 14.09 -4.56
C PHE A 36 -26.74 14.30 -5.90
N GLN A 37 -27.46 14.71 -6.95
CA GLN A 37 -26.87 15.00 -8.27
C GLN A 37 -25.92 16.21 -8.25
N GLN A 38 -26.18 17.20 -7.39
CA GLN A 38 -25.32 18.35 -7.21
C GLN A 38 -24.00 17.99 -6.50
N VAL A 39 -24.06 17.14 -5.46
CA VAL A 39 -22.88 16.70 -4.70
C VAL A 39 -22.05 15.70 -5.51
N TYR A 40 -22.70 14.84 -6.28
CA TYR A 40 -22.05 13.80 -7.10
C TYR A 40 -22.32 14.03 -8.60
N PRO A 41 -21.73 15.07 -9.21
CA PRO A 41 -21.88 15.33 -10.63
C PRO A 41 -21.34 14.15 -11.46
N ASN A 42 -21.86 13.97 -12.67
CA ASN A 42 -21.47 12.91 -13.63
C ASN A 42 -21.86 11.47 -13.22
N ASN A 43 -22.97 11.30 -12.49
CA ASN A 43 -23.48 9.98 -12.11
C ASN A 43 -22.46 9.16 -11.27
N ALA A 44 -21.65 9.85 -10.46
CA ALA A 44 -20.70 9.23 -9.58
C ALA A 44 -21.43 8.47 -8.48
N ASN A 45 -21.43 7.14 -8.56
CA ASN A 45 -22.09 6.30 -7.57
C ASN A 45 -21.19 6.15 -6.32
N PRO A 46 -21.56 6.75 -5.17
CA PRO A 46 -20.71 6.74 -3.97
C PRO A 46 -20.46 5.33 -3.46
N MET A 47 -21.42 4.41 -3.61
CA MET A 47 -21.25 3.01 -3.20
C MET A 47 -20.15 2.31 -4.03
N ARG A 48 -20.09 2.59 -5.33
CA ARG A 48 -19.02 2.09 -6.22
C ARG A 48 -17.67 2.73 -5.92
N LEU A 49 -17.64 3.99 -5.51
CA LEU A 49 -16.40 4.65 -5.11
C LEU A 49 -15.84 4.02 -3.83
N VAL A 50 -16.69 3.82 -2.82
CA VAL A 50 -16.31 3.17 -1.56
C VAL A 50 -15.79 1.76 -1.81
N SER A 51 -16.45 0.96 -2.66
CA SER A 51 -15.98 -0.39 -2.96
C SER A 51 -14.62 -0.41 -3.68
N ARG A 52 -14.39 0.52 -4.61
CA ARG A 52 -13.09 0.69 -5.27
C ARG A 52 -12.00 1.13 -4.32
N ILE A 53 -12.30 2.07 -3.40
CA ILE A 53 -11.35 2.53 -2.39
C ILE A 53 -10.95 1.36 -1.48
N LYS A 54 -11.91 0.58 -0.99
CA LYS A 54 -11.63 -0.61 -0.16
C LYS A 54 -10.72 -1.61 -0.89
N LYS A 55 -11.03 -1.90 -2.16
CA LYS A 55 -10.18 -2.78 -2.97
C LYS A 55 -8.76 -2.23 -3.14
N ILE A 56 -8.61 -0.94 -3.44
CA ILE A 56 -7.29 -0.32 -3.55
C ILE A 56 -6.53 -0.41 -2.22
N GLN A 57 -7.19 -0.21 -1.08
CA GLN A 57 -6.57 -0.36 0.23
C GLN A 57 -6.08 -1.80 0.46
N GLU A 58 -6.90 -2.81 0.17
CA GLU A 58 -6.53 -4.22 0.24
C GLU A 58 -5.33 -4.55 -0.67
N ASP A 59 -5.38 -4.12 -1.93
CA ASP A 59 -4.32 -4.34 -2.92
C ASP A 59 -3.02 -3.65 -2.48
N LEU A 60 -3.08 -2.45 -1.90
CA LEU A 60 -1.91 -1.74 -1.36
C LEU A 60 -1.27 -2.48 -0.18
N TRP A 61 -2.08 -3.02 0.74
CA TRP A 61 -1.56 -3.83 1.84
C TRP A 61 -0.86 -5.09 1.34
N ALA A 62 -1.46 -5.80 0.37
CA ALA A 62 -0.87 -6.98 -0.23
C ALA A 62 0.45 -6.66 -0.96
N LEU A 63 0.47 -5.60 -1.77
CA LEU A 63 1.65 -5.16 -2.50
C LEU A 63 2.78 -4.79 -1.54
N LYS A 64 2.46 -4.13 -0.43
CA LYS A 64 3.42 -3.77 0.60
C LYS A 64 4.06 -5.00 1.22
N GLU A 65 3.29 -6.02 1.57
CA GLU A 65 3.85 -7.26 2.12
C GLU A 65 4.76 -7.96 1.10
N GLN A 66 4.33 -8.04 -0.16
CA GLN A 66 5.14 -8.61 -1.24
C GLN A 66 6.47 -7.85 -1.44
N CYS A 67 6.46 -6.52 -1.37
CA CYS A 67 7.68 -5.73 -1.43
C CYS A 67 8.60 -6.03 -0.23
N ARG A 68 8.05 -6.17 0.98
CA ARG A 68 8.84 -6.52 2.17
C ARG A 68 9.49 -7.90 2.04
N GLU A 69 8.73 -8.90 1.59
CA GLU A 69 9.25 -10.25 1.31
C GLU A 69 10.36 -10.23 0.26
N LEU A 70 10.16 -9.49 -0.83
CA LEU A 70 11.16 -9.35 -1.90
C LEU A 70 12.45 -8.70 -1.40
N LEU A 71 12.35 -7.64 -0.58
CA LEU A 71 13.50 -6.99 0.02
C LEU A 71 14.27 -7.92 0.95
N SER A 72 13.54 -8.70 1.78
CA SER A 72 14.14 -9.72 2.65
C SER A 72 14.87 -10.80 1.83
N ALA A 73 14.22 -11.34 0.79
CA ALA A 73 14.83 -12.34 -0.07
C ALA A 73 16.07 -11.83 -0.80
N LYS A 74 16.08 -10.54 -1.19
CA LYS A 74 17.26 -9.91 -1.78
C LYS A 74 18.39 -9.75 -0.78
N GLN A 75 18.09 -9.38 0.47
CA GLN A 75 19.11 -9.29 1.53
C GLN A 75 19.72 -10.67 1.82
N ASP A 76 18.90 -11.70 1.95
CA ASP A 76 19.37 -13.08 2.14
C ASP A 76 20.29 -13.55 1.00
N LEU A 77 19.96 -13.19 -0.24
CA LEU A 77 20.78 -13.52 -1.41
C LEU A 77 22.13 -12.80 -1.36
N ILE A 78 22.15 -11.52 -0.97
CA ILE A 78 23.37 -10.74 -0.80
C ILE A 78 24.26 -11.36 0.28
N ASP A 79 23.67 -11.73 1.42
CA ASP A 79 24.42 -12.32 2.53
C ASP A 79 25.02 -13.67 2.13
N LYS A 80 24.24 -14.53 1.46
CA LYS A 80 24.74 -15.80 0.91
C LYS A 80 25.85 -15.60 -0.11
N ALA A 81 25.68 -14.67 -1.05
CA ALA A 81 26.70 -14.37 -2.06
C ALA A 81 27.99 -13.88 -1.41
N ARG A 82 27.88 -13.01 -0.39
CA ARG A 82 29.02 -12.51 0.37
C ARG A 82 29.75 -13.63 1.09
N THR A 83 29.05 -14.51 1.80
CA THR A 83 29.66 -15.66 2.48
C THR A 83 30.42 -16.56 1.49
N VAL A 84 29.82 -16.88 0.33
CA VAL A 84 30.45 -17.74 -0.68
C VAL A 84 31.67 -17.06 -1.31
N ILE A 85 31.56 -15.80 -1.74
CA ILE A 85 32.66 -15.09 -2.41
C ILE A 85 33.83 -14.87 -1.46
N VAL A 86 33.58 -14.37 -0.24
CA VAL A 86 34.63 -14.18 0.77
C VAL A 86 35.26 -15.52 1.18
N GLY A 87 34.44 -16.55 1.35
CA GLY A 87 34.90 -17.92 1.64
C GLY A 87 35.83 -18.46 0.55
N ASN A 88 35.39 -18.44 -0.71
CA ASN A 88 36.18 -18.88 -1.85
C ASN A 88 37.49 -18.09 -1.99
N ARG A 89 37.43 -16.77 -1.82
CA ARG A 89 38.61 -15.89 -1.87
C ARG A 89 39.62 -16.25 -0.80
N SER A 90 39.17 -16.46 0.44
CA SER A 90 40.05 -16.87 1.54
C SER A 90 40.73 -18.23 1.26
N MET A 91 40.00 -19.17 0.63
CA MET A 91 40.55 -20.46 0.25
C MET A 91 41.63 -20.33 -0.83
N ILE A 92 41.38 -19.53 -1.87
CA ILE A 92 42.33 -19.26 -2.94
C ILE A 92 43.59 -18.58 -2.39
N GLN A 93 43.45 -17.58 -1.52
CA GLN A 93 44.59 -16.91 -0.89
C GLN A 93 45.46 -17.90 -0.10
N ARG A 94 44.85 -18.77 0.72
CA ARG A 94 45.61 -19.83 1.44
C ARG A 94 46.32 -20.78 0.47
N MET A 95 45.67 -21.16 -0.63
CA MET A 95 46.29 -22.02 -1.65
C MET A 95 47.49 -21.34 -2.30
N GLN A 96 47.37 -20.06 -2.69
CA GLN A 96 48.48 -19.27 -3.25
C GLN A 96 49.66 -19.20 -2.29
N THR A 97 49.41 -18.88 -1.02
CA THR A 97 50.45 -18.87 0.02
C THR A 97 51.12 -20.23 0.18
N SER A 98 50.34 -21.32 0.17
CA SER A 98 50.89 -22.69 0.30
C SER A 98 51.76 -23.11 -0.90
N MET A 99 51.51 -22.54 -2.08
CA MET A 99 52.29 -22.79 -3.30
C MET A 99 53.49 -21.85 -3.45
N GLY A 100 53.75 -20.97 -2.47
CA GLY A 100 54.83 -19.97 -2.55
C GLY A 100 54.60 -18.89 -3.61
N VAL A 101 53.37 -18.79 -4.14
CA VAL A 101 52.97 -17.74 -5.07
C VAL A 101 52.57 -16.52 -4.25
N VAL A 102 53.18 -15.36 -4.53
CA VAL A 102 52.76 -14.09 -3.92
C VAL A 102 51.28 -13.90 -4.24
N PRO A 103 50.41 -13.64 -3.24
CA PRO A 103 48.98 -13.44 -3.50
C PRO A 103 48.80 -12.34 -4.55
N LEU A 104 48.20 -12.70 -5.69
CA LEU A 104 48.02 -11.80 -6.85
C LEU A 104 47.00 -10.68 -6.57
N SER A 105 46.31 -10.74 -5.44
CA SER A 105 45.16 -9.89 -5.16
C SER A 105 45.30 -9.24 -3.79
N ASP A 106 45.86 -8.04 -3.78
CA ASP A 106 45.56 -7.05 -2.75
C ASP A 106 44.06 -6.67 -2.88
N ASP A 107 43.40 -6.27 -1.80
CA ASP A 107 41.97 -5.92 -1.81
C ASP A 107 41.65 -4.80 -2.82
N SER A 108 42.67 -4.00 -3.20
CA SER A 108 42.59 -2.93 -4.20
C SER A 108 42.80 -3.38 -5.66
N SER A 109 43.41 -4.55 -5.91
CA SER A 109 43.72 -5.02 -7.27
C SER A 109 42.67 -5.95 -7.87
N ASP A 110 41.75 -6.46 -7.05
CA ASP A 110 40.60 -7.26 -7.50
C ASP A 110 39.40 -6.35 -7.81
N SER A 111 39.37 -5.84 -9.04
CA SER A 111 38.31 -4.94 -9.52
C SER A 111 36.91 -5.55 -9.44
N ALA A 112 36.79 -6.88 -9.56
CA ALA A 112 35.51 -7.57 -9.46
C ALA A 112 35.00 -7.62 -8.03
N PHE A 113 35.87 -7.90 -7.05
CA PHE A 113 35.52 -7.89 -5.63
C PHE A 113 35.22 -6.47 -5.13
N ALA A 114 35.99 -5.46 -5.57
CA ALA A 114 35.70 -4.06 -5.27
C ALA A 114 34.34 -3.62 -5.81
N SER A 115 34.02 -3.98 -7.07
CA SER A 115 32.71 -3.70 -7.67
C SER A 115 31.56 -4.38 -6.93
N PHE A 116 31.76 -5.63 -6.47
CA PHE A 116 30.77 -6.34 -5.66
C PHE A 116 30.47 -5.63 -4.33
N ASN A 117 31.51 -5.21 -3.61
CA ASN A 117 31.33 -4.46 -2.36
C ASN A 117 30.63 -3.11 -2.61
N GLN A 118 31.02 -2.39 -3.66
CA GLN A 118 30.37 -1.13 -4.04
C GLN A 118 28.87 -1.31 -4.30
N ILE A 119 28.47 -2.37 -5.00
CA ILE A 119 27.04 -2.67 -5.27
C ILE A 119 26.29 -2.97 -3.97
N ILE A 120 26.91 -3.69 -3.03
CA ILE A 120 26.31 -3.96 -1.71
C ILE A 120 26.17 -2.68 -0.89
N ASP A 121 27.19 -1.82 -0.91
CA ASP A 121 27.17 -0.57 -0.17
C ASP A 121 26.10 0.38 -0.74
N GLU A 122 26.01 0.48 -2.07
CA GLU A 122 24.95 1.23 -2.75
C GLU A 122 23.56 0.71 -2.38
N TRP A 123 23.37 -0.61 -2.40
CA TRP A 123 22.13 -1.24 -1.95
C TRP A 123 21.80 -0.89 -0.50
N THR A 124 22.77 -0.99 0.39
CA THR A 124 22.61 -0.69 1.82
C THR A 124 22.21 0.77 2.03
N VAL A 125 22.82 1.69 1.27
CA VAL A 125 22.46 3.11 1.29
C VAL A 125 21.05 3.33 0.77
N GLN A 126 20.64 2.70 -0.33
CA GLN A 126 19.28 2.85 -0.88
C GLN A 126 18.20 2.34 0.08
N VAL A 127 18.46 1.24 0.79
CA VAL A 127 17.53 0.72 1.81
C VAL A 127 17.48 1.66 3.02
N ARG A 128 18.63 2.20 3.47
CA ARG A 128 18.70 3.09 4.64
C ARG A 128 18.18 4.50 4.38
N SER A 129 18.48 5.12 3.24
CA SER A 129 18.03 6.48 2.90
C SER A 129 16.51 6.56 2.82
N ARG A 130 15.87 5.52 2.28
CA ARG A 130 14.41 5.39 2.27
C ARG A 130 13.79 5.06 3.62
N THR A 131 14.61 4.72 4.62
CA THR A 131 14.17 4.54 6.02
C THR A 131 14.31 5.82 6.85
N GLY A 132 15.22 6.74 6.46
CA GLY A 132 15.65 7.87 7.30
C GLY A 132 15.18 9.27 6.91
N ASP A 133 14.64 9.50 5.70
CA ASP A 133 14.45 10.86 5.16
C ASP A 133 13.15 11.59 5.59
N VAL A 134 12.49 11.19 6.68
CA VAL A 134 11.27 11.88 7.15
C VAL A 134 11.29 12.07 8.67
N SER A 135 12.18 12.95 9.13
CA SER A 135 12.20 13.43 10.53
C SER A 135 11.22 14.57 10.80
N ASN A 136 10.44 15.09 9.83
CA ASN A 136 9.50 16.18 10.08
C ASN A 136 8.15 15.92 9.42
N GLY A 137 7.19 15.43 10.19
CA GLY A 137 5.82 15.17 9.76
C GLY A 137 5.46 13.70 9.94
N SER A 138 5.01 13.35 11.14
CA SER A 138 4.57 12.00 11.48
C SER A 138 3.29 11.65 10.72
N ASP A 139 3.42 11.03 9.55
CA ASP A 139 2.33 10.31 8.90
C ASP A 139 2.47 8.80 9.24
N PRO A 140 1.54 8.21 10.00
CA PRO A 140 1.57 6.78 10.33
C PRO A 140 1.33 5.87 9.10
N GLU A 141 1.05 6.44 7.92
CA GLU A 141 0.74 5.73 6.68
C GLU A 141 1.89 5.70 5.65
N ASP A 142 3.09 6.17 5.98
CA ASP A 142 4.20 6.11 5.02
C ASP A 142 4.61 4.65 4.73
N VAL A 143 4.09 4.15 3.61
CA VAL A 143 4.33 2.79 3.09
C VAL A 143 5.82 2.54 2.96
N ASN A 144 6.62 3.53 2.55
CA ASN A 144 8.06 3.36 2.40
C ASN A 144 8.71 3.07 3.76
N LYS A 145 8.37 3.83 4.81
CA LYS A 145 8.91 3.60 6.16
C LYS A 145 8.61 2.18 6.66
N LEU A 146 7.38 1.70 6.44
CA LEU A 146 6.99 0.35 6.85
C LEU A 146 7.69 -0.74 6.01
N LEU A 147 7.95 -0.50 4.72
CA LEU A 147 8.68 -1.43 3.86
C LEU A 147 10.14 -1.60 4.27
N PHE A 148 10.82 -0.52 4.64
CA PHE A 148 12.27 -0.55 4.87
C PHE A 148 12.66 -0.70 6.36
N SER A 149 11.73 -0.52 7.30
CA SER A 149 11.99 -0.68 8.76
C SER A 149 12.38 -2.10 9.20
N ALA A 150 11.90 -3.14 8.51
CA ALA A 150 12.09 -4.53 8.92
C ALA A 150 13.49 -5.12 8.59
N ILE A 151 14.23 -4.47 7.68
CA ILE A 151 15.52 -4.97 7.19
C ILE A 151 16.65 -4.64 8.18
N VAL A 152 16.38 -3.78 9.18
CA VAL A 152 17.39 -3.22 10.08
C VAL A 152 17.69 -4.12 11.31
N GLN A 153 16.97 -5.22 11.52
CA GLN A 153 17.12 -6.05 12.73
C GLN A 153 18.21 -7.14 12.67
N SER A 154 18.88 -7.36 11.55
CA SER A 154 20.00 -8.32 11.48
C SER A 154 21.36 -7.62 11.62
N ASN A 155 21.81 -7.47 12.87
CA ASN A 155 23.23 -7.37 13.23
C ASN A 155 23.63 -8.65 13.96
#